data_AF-A0A0P1AIW5-F1
#
_entry.id   AF-A0A0P1AIW5-F1
#
_cell.length_a   1.000
_cell.length_b   1.000
_cell.length_c   1.000
_cell.angle_alpha   90.00
_cell.angle_beta   90.00
_cell.angle_gamma   90.00
#
_symmetry.space_group_name_H-M   'P 1'
#
loop_
_entity.id
_entity.type
_entity.pdbx_description
1 polymer ?
#
loop_
_entity_poly.entity_id
_entity_poly.type
_entity_poly.pdbx_seq_one_letter_code
_entity_poly.pdbx_strand_id
1 'polypeptide(L)'
;MTMYGTTGATPHVFLKDDDALLITPHTQPTVTLVAPYVCDYKGIARPVAVPVGTTLIEFVDAAFQKPTFIKGVFLGFEDENLSMTQPVTSADATRWTADSPLKLKYEVRTSNQKSICAKD
;
A
#
# COMPACT_ATOMS: atom_id res chain seq x y z
N MET A 1 -57.57 44.50 6.95
CA MET A 1 -57.55 43.59 8.12
C MET A 1 -57.42 42.18 7.59
N THR A 2 -56.46 41.37 8.07
CA THR A 2 -56.50 39.88 8.23
C THR A 2 -57.10 38.98 7.11
N MET A 3 -56.54 37.86 6.63
CA MET A 3 -55.38 37.00 6.99
C MET A 3 -54.98 36.06 5.80
N TYR A 4 -53.69 35.70 5.70
CA TYR A 4 -53.08 34.37 5.40
C TYR A 4 -53.63 33.42 4.29
N GLY A 5 -52.72 32.80 3.52
CA GLY A 5 -53.03 31.60 2.70
C GLY A 5 -51.95 31.11 1.71
N THR A 6 -50.99 30.34 2.20
CA THR A 6 -50.03 29.40 1.53
C THR A 6 -50.58 28.72 0.24
N THR A 7 -49.87 28.31 -0.83
CA THR A 7 -48.51 27.74 -1.09
C THR A 7 -48.27 27.83 -2.64
N GLY A 8 -47.09 27.74 -3.28
CA GLY A 8 -45.66 27.65 -2.88
C GLY A 8 -44.85 26.79 -3.90
N ALA A 9 -43.53 27.04 -4.05
CA ALA A 9 -42.58 26.45 -5.03
C ALA A 9 -42.82 26.77 -6.53
N THR A 10 -41.85 27.21 -7.36
CA THR A 10 -40.42 27.55 -7.17
C THR A 10 -40.01 28.51 -8.31
N PRO A 11 -39.30 29.63 -8.05
CA PRO A 11 -38.62 30.37 -9.11
C PRO A 11 -37.22 29.79 -9.38
N HIS A 12 -36.88 29.63 -10.66
CA HIS A 12 -35.50 29.56 -11.12
C HIS A 12 -34.78 30.91 -10.90
N VAL A 13 -33.46 30.92 -11.17
CA VAL A 13 -32.62 32.07 -11.59
C VAL A 13 -31.74 32.74 -10.51
N PHE A 14 -30.42 32.50 -10.65
CA PHE A 14 -29.27 33.41 -10.49
C PHE A 14 -29.23 34.49 -9.39
N LEU A 15 -28.24 34.34 -8.49
CA LEU A 15 -27.37 35.38 -7.92
C LEU A 15 -25.98 34.70 -7.79
N LYS A 16 -24.90 35.06 -8.50
CA LYS A 16 -24.18 36.34 -8.74
C LYS A 16 -23.39 36.80 -7.51
N ASP A 17 -22.07 36.94 -7.67
CA ASP A 17 -21.05 37.36 -6.70
C ASP A 17 -21.52 38.42 -5.69
N ASP A 18 -21.30 38.18 -4.39
CA ASP A 18 -20.16 38.78 -3.65
C ASP A 18 -19.96 38.12 -2.27
N ASP A 19 -18.72 38.11 -1.78
CA ASP A 19 -18.23 37.74 -0.43
C ASP A 19 -18.35 36.29 0.12
N ALA A 20 -17.33 35.92 0.92
CA ALA A 20 -17.24 34.76 1.81
C ALA A 20 -17.52 33.33 1.26
N LEU A 21 -16.45 32.65 0.80
CA LEU A 21 -15.83 31.55 1.55
C LEU A 21 -14.61 30.98 0.80
N LEU A 22 -13.47 30.87 1.49
CA LEU A 22 -12.29 30.15 1.01
C LEU A 22 -12.60 28.65 0.92
N ILE A 23 -13.09 28.19 -0.24
CA ILE A 23 -13.07 26.78 -0.59
C ILE A 23 -11.62 26.40 -0.92
N THR A 24 -10.84 26.09 0.11
CA THR A 24 -9.66 25.25 -0.08
C THR A 24 -10.12 23.97 -0.76
N PRO A 25 -9.57 23.60 -1.93
CA PRO A 25 -9.80 22.26 -2.44
C PRO A 25 -9.27 21.31 -1.38
N HIS A 26 -10.16 20.48 -0.82
CA HIS A 26 -9.76 19.39 0.05
C HIS A 26 -9.04 18.37 -0.83
N THR A 27 -7.73 18.58 -1.02
CA THR A 27 -6.83 17.64 -1.68
C THR A 27 -6.81 16.39 -0.82
N GLN A 28 -7.74 15.48 -1.09
CA GLN A 28 -7.74 14.16 -0.48
C GLN A 28 -6.34 13.57 -0.72
N PRO A 29 -5.59 13.18 0.31
CA PRO A 29 -4.23 12.71 0.13
C PRO A 29 -4.26 11.48 -0.76
N THR A 30 -3.78 11.63 -2.00
CA THR A 30 -3.70 10.55 -2.97
C THR A 30 -2.63 9.58 -2.50
N VAL A 31 -3.04 8.59 -1.71
CA VAL A 31 -2.16 7.53 -1.22
C VAL A 31 -1.60 6.78 -2.41
N THR A 32 -0.34 7.08 -2.73
CA THR A 32 0.35 6.45 -3.85
C THR A 32 0.71 5.04 -3.43
N LEU A 33 0.15 4.05 -4.10
CA LEU A 33 0.44 2.63 -3.87
C LEU A 33 1.56 2.17 -4.79
N VAL A 34 2.44 1.32 -4.26
CA VAL A 34 3.51 0.63 -4.98
C VAL A 34 3.39 -0.87 -4.74
N ALA A 35 3.73 -1.68 -5.74
CA ALA A 35 3.60 -3.13 -5.69
C ALA A 35 4.93 -3.86 -5.98
N PRO A 36 5.98 -3.71 -5.13
CA PRO A 36 7.19 -4.50 -5.25
C PRO A 36 6.92 -5.99 -5.10
N TYR A 37 7.76 -6.81 -5.74
CA TYR A 37 7.71 -8.26 -5.65
C TYR A 37 8.60 -8.78 -4.52
N VAL A 38 8.14 -9.81 -3.82
CA VAL A 38 8.85 -10.49 -2.74
C VAL A 38 8.70 -12.01 -2.89
N CYS A 39 9.77 -12.76 -2.61
CA CYS A 39 9.75 -14.22 -2.68
C CYS A 39 8.97 -14.84 -1.53
N ASP A 40 8.01 -15.71 -1.84
CA ASP A 40 7.36 -16.57 -0.85
C ASP A 40 8.25 -17.75 -0.41
N TYR A 41 7.76 -18.58 0.53
CA TYR A 41 8.53 -19.71 1.07
C TYR A 41 8.85 -20.82 0.05
N LYS A 42 8.20 -20.79 -1.12
CA LYS A 42 8.45 -21.70 -2.25
C LYS A 42 9.43 -21.09 -3.27
N GLY A 43 9.94 -19.89 -3.02
CA GLY A 43 10.76 -19.16 -3.98
C GLY A 43 9.96 -18.56 -5.14
N ILE A 44 8.64 -18.34 -4.99
CA ILE A 44 7.82 -17.71 -6.03
C ILE A 44 7.72 -16.21 -5.74
N ALA A 45 8.05 -15.38 -6.72
CA ALA A 45 7.86 -13.93 -6.65
C ALA A 45 6.36 -13.57 -6.59
N ARG A 46 5.94 -12.77 -5.60
CA ARG A 46 4.58 -12.27 -5.47
C ARG A 46 4.58 -10.74 -5.28
N PRO A 47 3.72 -9.99 -5.98
CA PRO A 47 3.56 -8.57 -5.73
C PRO A 47 2.79 -8.34 -4.42
N VAL A 48 3.21 -7.34 -3.64
CA VAL A 48 2.53 -6.90 -2.42
C VAL A 48 2.31 -5.40 -2.52
N ALA A 49 1.05 -4.98 -2.62
CA ALA A 49 0.70 -3.57 -2.75
C ALA A 49 0.70 -2.88 -1.38
N VAL A 50 1.51 -1.83 -1.22
CA VAL A 50 1.60 -0.99 -0.02
C VAL A 50 1.67 0.49 -0.38
N PRO A 51 1.30 1.42 0.52
CA PRO A 51 1.62 2.83 0.37
C PRO A 51 3.13 3.10 0.22
N VAL A 52 3.48 4.11 -0.58
CA VAL A 52 4.84 4.68 -0.55
C VAL A 52 5.11 5.24 0.85
N GLY A 53 6.29 4.93 1.39
CA GLY A 53 6.68 5.32 2.75
C GLY A 53 6.38 4.28 3.83
N THR A 54 5.59 3.25 3.54
CA THR A 54 5.44 2.07 4.41
C THR A 54 6.80 1.43 4.66
N THR A 55 7.11 1.05 5.90
CA THR A 55 8.40 0.47 6.26
C THR A 55 8.58 -0.94 5.72
N LEU A 56 9.83 -1.39 5.55
CA LEU A 56 10.11 -2.76 5.10
C LEU A 56 9.55 -3.84 6.05
N ILE A 57 9.45 -3.59 7.35
CA ILE A 57 8.79 -4.50 8.30
C ILE A 57 7.29 -4.61 8.06
N GLU A 58 6.59 -3.48 7.83
CA GLU A 58 5.16 -3.47 7.50
C GLU A 58 4.89 -4.11 6.12
N PHE A 59 5.79 -3.91 5.16
CA PHE A 59 5.72 -4.58 3.86
C PHE A 59 5.88 -6.11 3.99
N VAL A 60 6.80 -6.58 4.83
CA VAL A 60 6.93 -8.01 5.13
C VAL A 60 5.70 -8.53 5.87
N ASP A 61 5.14 -7.81 6.85
CA ASP A 61 3.90 -8.22 7.52
C ASP A 61 2.73 -8.34 6.53
N ALA A 62 2.54 -7.34 5.66
CA ALA A 62 1.54 -7.38 4.58
C ALA A 62 1.74 -8.54 3.58
N ALA A 63 2.99 -8.99 3.38
CA ALA A 63 3.28 -10.21 2.63
C ALA A 63 2.85 -11.46 3.43
N PHE A 64 3.22 -11.55 4.71
CA PHE A 64 2.90 -12.67 5.60
C PHE A 64 1.40 -12.82 5.91
N GLN A 65 0.60 -11.75 5.81
CA GLN A 65 -0.87 -11.85 5.86
C GLN A 65 -1.46 -12.67 4.69
N LYS A 66 -0.73 -12.88 3.59
CA LYS A 66 -1.17 -13.73 2.48
C LYS A 66 -0.88 -15.21 2.80
N PRO A 67 -1.82 -16.15 2.60
CA PRO A 67 -1.65 -17.57 2.95
C PRO A 67 -0.50 -18.28 2.19
N THR A 68 -0.02 -17.69 1.08
CA THR A 68 1.17 -18.16 0.37
C THR A 68 2.49 -17.92 1.11
N PHE A 69 2.52 -17.08 2.15
CA PHE A 69 3.72 -16.72 2.91
C PHE A 69 3.79 -17.34 4.33
N ILE A 70 2.68 -17.87 4.87
CA ILE A 70 2.56 -18.33 6.28
C ILE A 70 3.28 -19.67 6.54
N LYS A 71 4.58 -19.76 6.26
CA LYS A 71 5.44 -20.89 6.63
C LYS A 71 6.85 -20.45 7.04
N GLY A 72 6.95 -19.82 8.21
CA GLY A 72 8.22 -19.67 8.90
C GLY A 72 8.27 -18.50 9.86
N VAL A 73 9.42 -18.35 10.52
CA VAL A 73 9.83 -17.15 11.25
C VAL A 73 10.70 -16.31 10.32
N PHE A 74 10.38 -15.03 10.14
CA PHE A 74 11.23 -14.09 9.40
C PHE A 74 12.55 -13.84 10.16
N LEU A 75 13.67 -13.99 9.46
CA LEU A 75 15.02 -13.83 10.03
C LEU A 75 15.75 -12.56 9.53
N GLY A 76 15.24 -11.90 8.49
CA GLY A 76 15.87 -10.73 7.85
C GLY A 76 15.90 -10.83 6.33
N PHE A 77 16.61 -9.91 5.67
CA PHE A 77 16.72 -9.85 4.21
C PHE A 77 17.94 -10.62 3.68
N GLU A 78 17.92 -11.05 2.41
CA GLU A 78 19.11 -11.61 1.75
C GLU A 78 20.18 -10.52 1.53
N ASP A 79 19.75 -9.34 1.06
CA ASP A 79 20.56 -8.12 0.95
C ASP A 79 20.72 -7.48 2.35
N GLU A 80 21.93 -7.54 2.90
CA GLU A 80 22.25 -7.11 4.26
C GLU A 80 22.32 -5.58 4.41
N ASN A 81 22.25 -4.85 3.29
CA ASN A 81 22.13 -3.38 3.29
C ASN A 81 20.70 -2.90 3.57
N LEU A 82 19.71 -3.80 3.61
CA LEU A 82 18.31 -3.46 3.84
C LEU A 82 17.97 -3.43 5.33
N SER A 83 17.46 -2.30 5.81
CA SER A 83 16.95 -2.15 7.18
C SER A 83 15.44 -2.37 7.24
N MET A 84 14.97 -3.07 8.28
CA MET A 84 13.54 -3.24 8.56
C MET A 84 12.79 -1.89 8.71
N THR A 85 13.46 -0.84 9.17
CA THR A 85 12.90 0.49 9.36
C THR A 85 12.96 1.39 8.13
N GLN A 86 13.60 0.96 7.03
CA GLN A 86 13.67 1.79 5.82
C GLN A 86 12.28 1.88 5.15
N PRO A 87 11.92 3.03 4.58
CA PRO A 87 10.69 3.16 3.80
C PRO A 87 10.80 2.46 2.45
N VAL A 88 9.70 1.86 1.99
CA VAL A 88 9.53 1.38 0.62
C VAL A 88 9.20 2.58 -0.29
N THR A 89 9.97 2.72 -1.36
CA THR A 89 9.86 3.81 -2.34
C THR A 89 9.34 3.32 -3.69
N SER A 90 8.95 4.24 -4.57
CA SER A 90 8.64 3.92 -5.97
C SER A 90 9.84 3.33 -6.73
N ALA A 91 11.07 3.65 -6.33
CA ALA A 91 12.28 3.07 -6.90
C ALA A 91 12.43 1.59 -6.50
N ASP A 92 12.05 1.21 -5.27
CA ASP A 92 12.07 -0.18 -4.84
C ASP A 92 11.08 -1.05 -5.63
N ALA A 93 9.93 -0.50 -6.02
CA ALA A 93 9.00 -1.19 -6.92
C ALA A 93 9.53 -1.39 -8.36
N THR A 94 10.49 -0.57 -8.80
CA THR A 94 11.23 -0.80 -10.07
C THR A 94 12.43 -1.72 -9.89
N ARG A 95 13.00 -1.80 -8.67
CA ARG A 95 14.14 -2.66 -8.32
C ARG A 95 13.72 -4.11 -8.08
N TRP A 96 12.58 -4.32 -7.42
CA TRP A 96 12.08 -5.64 -7.01
C TRP A 96 10.93 -6.09 -7.92
N THR A 97 11.30 -6.68 -9.06
CA THR A 97 10.38 -7.19 -10.09
C THR A 97 10.08 -8.69 -9.93
N ALA A 98 9.25 -9.27 -10.79
CA ALA A 98 9.00 -10.71 -10.81
C ALA A 98 10.29 -11.54 -11.03
N ASP A 99 11.22 -11.02 -11.84
CA ASP A 99 12.49 -11.65 -12.22
C ASP A 99 13.64 -11.38 -11.23
N SER A 100 13.51 -10.31 -10.44
CA SER A 100 14.47 -9.92 -9.39
C SER A 100 13.76 -9.49 -8.10
N PRO A 101 12.95 -10.37 -7.49
CA PRO A 101 12.15 -10.07 -6.31
C PRO A 101 13.00 -9.81 -5.07
N LEU A 102 12.43 -9.09 -4.09
CA LEU A 102 13.00 -9.00 -2.75
C LEU A 102 13.05 -10.40 -2.12
N LYS A 103 14.23 -10.80 -1.65
CA LYS A 103 14.44 -12.10 -1.01
C LYS A 103 14.52 -11.97 0.50
N LEU A 104 13.76 -12.82 1.18
CA LEU A 104 13.71 -12.91 2.64
C LEU A 104 14.45 -14.16 3.11
N LYS A 105 15.15 -14.05 4.26
CA LYS A 105 15.63 -15.18 5.05
C LYS A 105 14.50 -15.58 6.01
N TYR A 106 14.14 -16.86 6.05
CA TYR A 106 13.12 -17.40 6.96
C TYR A 106 13.50 -18.78 7.48
N GLU A 107 13.09 -19.09 8.71
CA GLU A 107 13.18 -20.41 9.31
C GLU A 107 11.83 -21.13 9.20
N VAL A 108 11.78 -22.21 8.41
CA VAL A 108 10.58 -23.08 8.37
C VAL A 108 10.66 -24.05 9.56
N ARG A 109 9.64 -24.04 10.44
CA ARG A 109 9.57 -24.92 11.64
C ARG A 109 9.51 -26.43 11.35
N THR A 110 9.58 -26.85 10.09
CA THR A 110 9.63 -28.24 9.66
C THR A 110 10.89 -28.47 8.81
N SER A 111 11.98 -28.85 9.48
CA SER A 111 13.30 -29.20 8.91
C SER A 111 14.03 -28.11 8.11
N ASN A 112 15.06 -27.49 8.70
CA ASN A 112 16.36 -27.05 8.14
C ASN A 112 16.50 -26.60 6.66
N GLN A 113 15.43 -26.17 5.99
CA GLN A 113 15.46 -25.71 4.59
C GLN A 113 15.65 -24.20 4.51
N LYS A 114 16.88 -23.81 4.19
CA LYS A 114 17.19 -22.49 3.64
C LYS A 114 16.72 -22.46 2.17
N SER A 115 15.43 -22.18 1.95
CA SER A 115 14.90 -21.98 0.60
C SER A 115 15.44 -20.68 0.00
N ILE A 116 16.23 -20.81 -1.06
CA ILE A 116 16.72 -19.69 -1.87
C ILE A 116 15.76 -19.55 -3.05
N CYS A 117 15.35 -18.31 -3.36
CA CYS A 117 14.48 -18.02 -4.49
C CYS A 117 15.16 -18.48 -5.79
N ALA A 118 14.56 -19.45 -6.49
CA ALA A 118 15.16 -20.10 -7.64
C ALA A 118 15.27 -19.12 -8.82
N LYS A 119 16.41 -19.16 -9.52
CA LYS A 119 16.48 -18.69 -10.90
C LYS A 119 16.13 -19.86 -11.81
N ASP A 120 15.24 -19.62 -12.75
CA ASP A 120 15.19 -20.37 -14.01
C ASP A 120 16.34 -19.87 -14.92
#